data_AF-A0A952HEJ4-F1
#
_entry.id   AF-A0A952HEJ4-F1
#
_cell.length_a   1.000
_cell.length_b   1.000
_cell.length_c   1.000
_cell.angle_alpha   90.00
_cell.angle_beta   90.00
_cell.angle_gamma   90.00
#
_symmetry.space_group_name_H-M   'P 1'
#
loop_
_entity.id
_entity.type
_entity.pdbx_description
1 polymer ?
#
loop_
_entity_poly.entity_id
_entity_poly.type
_entity_poly.pdbx_seq_one_letter_code
_entity_poly.pdbx_strand_id
1 'polypeptide(L)'
;GFAFEDRETMMSPPLEAGLMPGTVTEIHPQAEAFIATLARTLKRGAAFFIDYGFPEAEYYHPQRHGGTLMCHQGHKADADPLVAVGDKDITAHVNFTGIALAGQDAGFVVLGYTSQANFLLNCGVADLLAGASLGERAMAHRLLAEHEMGELFKVIGFAPLNASFDALGFERGDRSHKL
;
A
#
# COMPACT_ATOMS: atom_id res chain seq x y z
N GLY A 1 -24.45 15.26 17.05
CA GLY A 1 -23.19 14.53 16.83
C GLY A 1 -22.97 14.38 15.34
N PHE A 2 -21.80 13.91 14.93
CA PHE A 2 -21.56 13.50 13.54
C PHE A 2 -22.32 12.20 13.23
N ALA A 3 -22.75 12.02 11.98
CA ALA A 3 -23.42 10.81 11.50
C ALA A 3 -23.07 10.60 10.02
N PHE A 4 -23.08 9.34 9.58
CA PHE A 4 -22.97 9.00 8.16
C PHE A 4 -24.26 9.37 7.41
N GLU A 5 -24.09 9.76 6.16
CA GLU A 5 -25.17 10.04 5.21
C GLU A 5 -24.79 9.43 3.86
N ASP A 6 -25.61 8.51 3.35
CA ASP A 6 -25.40 7.91 2.04
C ASP A 6 -25.71 8.92 0.93
N ARG A 7 -24.84 8.97 -0.08
CA ARG A 7 -25.00 9.82 -1.26
C ARG A 7 -24.75 9.02 -2.52
N GLU A 8 -25.66 9.14 -3.48
CA GLU A 8 -25.46 8.55 -4.81
C GLU A 8 -24.19 9.11 -5.46
N THR A 9 -23.45 8.23 -6.12
CA THR A 9 -22.19 8.57 -6.78
C THR A 9 -22.03 7.75 -8.05
N MET A 10 -21.33 8.32 -9.02
CA MET A 10 -20.88 7.62 -10.23
C MET A 10 -19.53 6.92 -10.01
N MET A 11 -18.88 7.14 -8.86
CA MET A 11 -17.62 6.49 -8.53
C MET A 11 -17.86 5.05 -8.09
N SER A 12 -17.06 4.12 -8.60
CA SER A 12 -17.10 2.72 -8.22
C SER A 12 -15.68 2.16 -8.18
N PRO A 13 -15.43 1.09 -7.41
CA PRO A 13 -14.25 0.27 -7.61
C PRO A 13 -14.17 -0.22 -9.07
N PRO A 14 -12.97 -0.47 -9.59
CA PRO A 14 -12.74 -0.94 -10.96
C PRO A 14 -13.14 -2.43 -11.20
N LEU A 15 -14.18 -2.92 -10.53
CA LEU A 15 -14.66 -4.30 -10.64
C LEU A 15 -15.81 -4.43 -11.64
N GLU A 16 -15.59 -5.14 -12.75
CA GLU A 16 -16.62 -5.40 -13.77
C GLU A 16 -17.84 -6.16 -13.21
N ALA A 17 -17.60 -7.14 -12.34
CA ALA A 17 -18.65 -7.97 -11.73
C ALA A 17 -19.43 -7.24 -10.61
N GLY A 18 -19.00 -6.04 -10.22
CA GLY A 18 -19.54 -5.29 -9.09
C GLY A 18 -19.18 -5.92 -7.73
N LEU A 19 -19.71 -5.31 -6.67
CA LEU A 19 -19.57 -5.80 -5.28
C LEU A 19 -20.81 -6.56 -4.83
N MET A 20 -20.66 -7.40 -3.80
CA MET A 20 -21.81 -8.00 -3.15
C MET A 20 -22.69 -6.90 -2.51
N PRO A 21 -24.03 -7.00 -2.60
CA PRO A 21 -24.94 -6.02 -2.00
C PRO A 21 -24.64 -5.77 -0.51
N GLY A 22 -24.61 -4.50 -0.11
CA GLY A 22 -24.30 -4.09 1.26
C GLY A 22 -22.81 -4.03 1.61
N THR A 23 -21.92 -4.31 0.64
CA THR A 23 -20.47 -4.09 0.82
C THR A 23 -20.17 -2.61 0.92
N VAL A 24 -19.38 -2.23 1.92
CA VAL A 24 -18.80 -0.89 2.07
C VAL A 24 -17.28 -1.03 1.92
N THR A 25 -16.68 -0.21 1.06
CA THR A 25 -15.24 -0.26 0.80
C THR A 25 -14.73 1.11 0.36
N GLU A 26 -13.41 1.28 0.35
CA GLU A 26 -12.74 2.50 -0.04
C GLU A 26 -12.36 2.51 -1.53
N ILE A 27 -12.36 3.70 -2.12
CA ILE A 27 -11.73 4.01 -3.41
C ILE A 27 -10.60 5.01 -3.18
N HIS A 28 -9.62 5.08 -4.07
CA HIS A 28 -8.35 5.77 -3.81
C HIS A 28 -8.01 6.91 -4.79
N PRO A 29 -8.98 7.73 -5.27
CA PRO A 29 -8.71 8.70 -6.33
C PRO A 29 -7.66 9.75 -5.94
N GLN A 30 -7.55 10.11 -4.65
CA GLN A 30 -6.53 11.04 -4.18
C GLN A 30 -5.13 10.43 -4.22
N ALA A 31 -4.98 9.15 -3.83
CA ALA A 31 -3.68 8.48 -3.86
C ALA A 31 -3.23 8.24 -5.31
N GLU A 32 -4.15 7.82 -6.19
CA GLU A 32 -3.92 7.70 -7.63
C GLU A 32 -3.52 9.05 -8.26
N ALA A 33 -4.24 10.13 -7.92
CA ALA A 33 -3.91 11.48 -8.41
C ALA A 33 -2.54 11.97 -7.91
N PHE A 34 -2.16 11.63 -6.68
CA PHE A 34 -0.84 11.93 -6.12
C PHE A 34 0.26 11.23 -6.93
N ILE A 35 0.11 9.93 -7.21
CA ILE A 35 1.07 9.16 -8.02
C ILE A 35 1.15 9.70 -9.44
N ALA A 36 0.01 9.98 -10.08
CA ALA A 36 -0.02 10.58 -11.42
C ALA A 36 0.65 11.97 -11.46
N THR A 37 0.52 12.75 -10.39
CA THR A 37 1.19 14.06 -10.26
C THR A 37 2.70 13.88 -10.14
N LEU A 38 3.15 12.89 -9.35
CA LEU A 38 4.57 12.59 -9.23
C LEU A 38 5.15 12.09 -10.56
N ALA A 39 4.43 11.22 -11.28
CA ALA A 39 4.85 10.70 -12.57
C ALA A 39 5.13 11.80 -13.60
N ARG A 40 4.28 12.83 -13.63
CA ARG A 40 4.46 13.98 -14.54
C ARG A 40 5.63 14.88 -14.15
N THR A 41 5.99 14.94 -12.87
CA THR A 41 6.96 15.90 -12.33
C THR A 41 8.36 15.31 -12.17
N LEU A 42 8.50 14.05 -11.76
CA LEU A 42 9.78 13.39 -11.57
C LEU A 42 10.47 13.15 -12.92
N LYS A 43 11.59 13.84 -13.19
CA LYS A 43 12.33 13.71 -14.45
C LYS A 43 13.48 12.71 -14.40
N ARG A 44 14.01 12.43 -13.22
CA ARG A 44 15.13 11.51 -13.01
C ARG A 44 15.11 10.97 -11.58
N GLY A 45 15.48 9.70 -11.44
CA GLY A 45 15.50 8.99 -10.15
C GLY A 45 14.41 7.94 -10.08
N ALA A 46 14.08 7.52 -8.86
CA ALA A 46 13.03 6.57 -8.56
C ALA A 46 12.22 7.05 -7.35
N ALA A 47 10.98 6.58 -7.25
CA ALA A 47 10.11 6.78 -6.10
C ALA A 47 9.71 5.41 -5.53
N PHE A 48 9.83 5.26 -4.22
CA PHE A 48 9.44 4.05 -3.51
C PHE A 48 8.35 4.39 -2.52
N PHE A 49 7.27 3.62 -2.56
CA PHE A 49 6.16 3.74 -1.61
C PHE A 49 6.08 2.45 -0.81
N ILE A 50 6.06 2.61 0.51
CA ILE A 50 6.09 1.53 1.48
C ILE A 50 4.87 1.72 2.36
N ASP A 51 3.90 0.83 2.24
CA ASP A 51 2.63 0.97 2.96
C ASP A 51 1.93 -0.38 3.12
N TYR A 52 0.90 -0.45 3.95
CA TYR A 52 0.09 -1.65 4.14
C TYR A 52 -1.10 -1.68 3.18
N GLY A 53 -1.24 -2.81 2.50
CA GLY A 53 -2.28 -2.97 1.49
C GLY A 53 -2.07 -4.18 0.59
N PHE A 54 -2.85 -4.21 -0.50
CA PHE A 54 -3.07 -5.39 -1.31
C PHE A 54 -3.18 -5.05 -2.80
N PRO A 55 -2.92 -6.00 -3.72
CA PRO A 55 -3.41 -5.93 -5.10
C PRO A 55 -4.94 -5.94 -5.13
N GLU A 56 -5.52 -5.49 -6.23
CA GLU A 56 -6.97 -5.28 -6.35
C GLU A 56 -7.81 -6.53 -6.01
N ALA A 57 -7.40 -7.69 -6.51
CA ALA A 57 -8.10 -8.96 -6.30
C ALA A 57 -8.18 -9.37 -4.81
N GLU A 58 -7.19 -8.98 -4.01
CA GLU A 58 -7.15 -9.20 -2.56
C GLU A 58 -7.82 -8.04 -1.79
N TYR A 59 -7.70 -6.82 -2.30
CA TYR A 59 -8.31 -5.63 -1.73
C TYR A 59 -9.83 -5.73 -1.75
N TYR A 60 -10.41 -6.00 -2.92
CA TYR A 60 -11.86 -6.13 -3.10
C TYR A 60 -12.34 -7.59 -3.06
N HIS A 61 -11.60 -8.46 -2.38
CA HIS A 61 -11.99 -9.86 -2.23
C HIS A 61 -13.41 -9.95 -1.64
N PRO A 62 -14.30 -10.85 -2.13
CA PRO A 62 -15.70 -10.89 -1.68
C PRO A 62 -15.89 -11.04 -0.17
N GLN A 63 -14.96 -11.69 0.53
CA GLN A 63 -15.04 -11.81 1.99
C GLN A 63 -14.75 -10.50 2.75
N ARG A 64 -14.22 -9.46 2.10
CA ARG A 64 -13.95 -8.14 2.68
C ARG A 64 -15.10 -7.17 2.41
N HIS A 65 -16.22 -7.39 3.08
CA HIS A 65 -17.42 -6.58 2.89
C HIS A 65 -17.44 -5.26 3.69
N GLY A 66 -16.50 -5.04 4.61
CA GLY A 66 -16.40 -3.86 5.47
C GLY A 66 -15.20 -2.95 5.20
N GLY A 67 -14.52 -3.13 4.06
CA GLY A 67 -13.38 -2.31 3.68
C GLY A 67 -12.17 -2.50 4.58
N THR A 68 -11.41 -1.42 4.72
CA THR A 68 -10.11 -1.39 5.40
C THR A 68 -9.91 -0.14 6.27
N LEU A 69 -10.91 0.74 6.36
CA LEU A 69 -10.86 1.92 7.21
C LEU A 69 -10.58 1.54 8.66
N MET A 70 -9.57 2.19 9.25
CA MET A 70 -9.20 2.03 10.64
C MET A 70 -8.80 3.37 11.24
N CYS A 71 -9.23 3.60 12.47
CA CYS A 71 -8.91 4.78 13.25
C CYS A 71 -7.95 4.41 14.38
N HIS A 72 -6.97 5.27 14.66
CA HIS A 72 -5.97 5.02 15.69
C HIS A 72 -5.85 6.19 16.67
N GLN A 73 -5.88 5.90 17.97
CA GLN A 73 -5.69 6.89 19.04
C GLN A 73 -5.02 6.24 20.26
N GLY A 74 -3.86 6.74 20.69
CA GLY A 74 -3.18 6.26 21.89
C GLY A 74 -2.91 4.74 21.91
N HIS A 75 -2.48 4.17 20.77
CA HIS A 75 -2.27 2.73 20.56
C HIS A 75 -3.53 1.86 20.63
N LYS A 76 -4.72 2.45 20.51
CA LYS A 76 -5.98 1.73 20.33
C LYS A 76 -6.47 1.93 18.90
N ALA A 77 -7.10 0.89 18.36
CA ALA A 77 -7.67 0.89 17.03
C ALA A 77 -9.18 0.63 17.09
N ASP A 78 -9.94 1.35 16.28
CA ASP A 78 -11.38 1.15 16.09
C ASP A 78 -11.84 1.59 14.69
N ALA A 79 -13.06 1.26 14.30
CA ALA A 79 -13.57 1.52 12.96
C ALA A 79 -14.48 2.77 12.87
N ASP A 80 -14.61 3.58 13.93
CA ASP A 80 -15.52 4.73 13.96
C ASP A 80 -14.77 6.08 13.82
N PRO A 81 -14.76 6.67 12.61
CA PRO A 81 -14.10 7.94 12.35
C PRO A 81 -14.88 9.15 12.87
N LEU A 82 -16.12 8.97 13.33
CA LEU A 82 -17.00 10.06 13.78
C LEU A 82 -16.88 10.34 15.28
N VAL A 83 -16.10 9.52 15.99
CA VAL A 83 -15.75 9.69 17.41
C VAL A 83 -14.39 10.38 17.53
N ALA A 84 -14.30 11.36 18.46
CA ALA A 84 -13.06 12.11 18.73
C ALA A 84 -12.44 12.72 17.47
N VAL A 85 -13.28 13.35 16.63
CA VAL A 85 -12.87 13.95 15.35
C VAL A 85 -11.76 14.97 15.56
N GLY A 86 -10.66 14.81 14.82
CA GLY A 86 -9.46 15.63 14.94
C GLY A 86 -8.40 15.05 15.89
N ASP A 87 -8.78 14.11 16.76
CA ASP A 87 -7.88 13.48 17.72
C ASP A 87 -7.46 12.05 17.33
N LYS A 88 -8.06 11.49 16.27
CA LYS A 88 -7.71 10.18 15.71
C LYS A 88 -7.02 10.34 14.36
N ASP A 89 -6.05 9.47 14.10
CA ASP A 89 -5.61 9.20 12.74
C ASP A 89 -6.63 8.29 12.06
N ILE A 90 -6.90 8.50 10.76
CA ILE A 90 -7.87 7.74 9.97
C ILE A 90 -7.15 7.28 8.71
N THR A 91 -7.01 5.97 8.55
CA THR A 91 -6.32 5.36 7.42
C THR A 91 -7.17 4.31 6.74
N ALA A 92 -6.85 4.05 5.48
CA ALA A 92 -7.32 2.89 4.73
C ALA A 92 -6.09 2.19 4.15
N HIS A 93 -6.21 0.90 3.86
CA HIS A 93 -5.12 0.18 3.19
C HIS A 93 -4.97 0.69 1.75
N VAL A 94 -3.80 0.48 1.16
CA VAL A 94 -3.52 0.86 -0.23
C VAL A 94 -4.00 -0.22 -1.20
N ASN A 95 -4.72 0.18 -2.25
CA ASN A 95 -4.91 -0.64 -3.46
C ASN A 95 -3.69 -0.47 -4.38
N PHE A 96 -2.74 -1.40 -4.34
CA PHE A 96 -1.49 -1.30 -5.08
C PHE A 96 -1.65 -1.46 -6.59
N THR A 97 -2.68 -2.16 -7.08
CA THR A 97 -3.00 -2.23 -8.50
C THR A 97 -3.39 -0.85 -9.02
N GLY A 98 -4.30 -0.15 -8.31
CA GLY A 98 -4.70 1.22 -8.66
C GLY A 98 -3.52 2.18 -8.67
N ILE A 99 -2.62 2.07 -7.68
CA ILE A 99 -1.38 2.87 -7.63
C ILE A 99 -0.45 2.57 -8.81
N ALA A 100 -0.28 1.30 -9.18
CA ALA A 100 0.56 0.91 -10.30
C ALA A 100 0.02 1.45 -11.63
N LEU A 101 -1.27 1.28 -11.88
CA LEU A 101 -1.96 1.76 -13.08
C LEU A 101 -1.89 3.29 -13.18
N ALA A 102 -2.19 4.01 -12.09
CA ALA A 102 -2.12 5.47 -12.07
C ALA A 102 -0.71 6.01 -12.41
N GLY A 103 0.34 5.30 -11.97
CA GLY A 103 1.72 5.62 -12.34
C GLY A 103 2.01 5.35 -13.82
N GLN A 104 1.63 4.18 -14.32
CA GLN A 104 1.84 3.76 -15.71
C GLN A 104 1.12 4.69 -16.69
N ASP A 105 -0.15 4.98 -16.45
CA ASP A 105 -0.97 5.87 -17.27
C ASP A 105 -0.41 7.30 -17.34
N ALA A 106 0.34 7.71 -16.31
CA ALA A 106 0.99 9.01 -16.23
C ALA A 106 2.47 9.01 -16.69
N GLY A 107 2.99 7.88 -17.19
CA GLY A 107 4.30 7.78 -17.82
C GLY A 107 5.45 7.27 -16.93
N PHE A 108 5.15 6.74 -15.76
CA PHE A 108 6.11 5.93 -15.00
C PHE A 108 6.18 4.49 -15.53
N VAL A 109 7.32 3.85 -15.25
CA VAL A 109 7.45 2.39 -15.24
C VAL A 109 7.42 1.91 -13.80
N VAL A 110 6.80 0.74 -13.57
CA VAL A 110 6.89 0.02 -12.30
C VAL A 110 8.24 -0.70 -12.29
N LEU A 111 9.10 -0.34 -11.34
CA LEU A 111 10.38 -1.01 -11.10
C LEU A 111 10.20 -2.39 -10.45
N GLY A 112 9.16 -2.52 -9.63
CA GLY A 112 8.78 -3.76 -8.98
C GLY A 112 7.75 -3.53 -7.87
N TYR A 113 7.19 -4.64 -7.37
CA TYR A 113 6.23 -4.69 -6.28
C TYR A 113 6.45 -5.97 -5.48
N THR A 114 6.67 -5.88 -4.17
CA THR A 114 6.84 -7.06 -3.30
C THR A 114 6.44 -6.77 -1.86
N SER A 115 6.50 -7.78 -0.98
CA SER A 115 6.30 -7.59 0.45
C SER A 115 7.51 -6.88 1.09
N GLN A 116 7.29 -6.18 2.21
CA GLN A 116 8.35 -5.49 2.93
C GLN A 116 9.49 -6.44 3.31
N ALA A 117 9.16 -7.66 3.76
CA ALA A 117 10.17 -8.65 4.12
C ALA A 117 11.10 -8.99 2.94
N ASN A 118 10.53 -9.29 1.76
CA ASN A 118 11.31 -9.58 0.57
C ASN A 118 12.17 -8.39 0.14
N PHE A 119 11.60 -7.19 0.16
CA PHE A 119 12.33 -5.98 -0.20
C PHE A 119 13.55 -5.75 0.71
N LEU A 120 13.37 -5.86 2.03
CA LEU A 120 14.45 -5.68 3.01
C LEU A 120 15.51 -6.78 2.92
N LEU A 121 15.11 -8.02 2.65
CA LEU A 121 16.04 -9.14 2.44
C LEU A 121 16.88 -8.93 1.18
N ASN A 122 16.26 -8.52 0.07
CA ASN A 122 16.98 -8.18 -1.16
C ASN A 122 17.96 -7.00 -0.95
N CYS A 123 17.59 -6.03 -0.12
CA CYS A 123 18.44 -4.90 0.26
C CYS A 123 19.53 -5.25 1.30
N GLY A 124 19.71 -6.53 1.67
CA GLY A 124 20.84 -6.97 2.50
C GLY A 124 20.63 -6.84 4.02
N VAL A 125 19.38 -6.79 4.51
CA VAL A 125 19.12 -6.69 5.96
C VAL A 125 19.72 -7.85 6.76
N ALA A 126 19.85 -9.04 6.16
CA ALA A 126 20.44 -10.20 6.84
C ALA A 126 21.92 -9.96 7.23
N ASP A 127 22.69 -9.33 6.34
CA ASP A 127 24.09 -9.02 6.58
C ASP A 127 24.24 -7.93 7.65
N LEU A 128 23.37 -6.92 7.63
CA LEU A 128 23.30 -5.89 8.68
C LEU A 128 23.00 -6.51 10.06
N LEU A 129 22.17 -7.55 10.11
CA LEU A 129 21.83 -8.23 11.35
C LEU A 129 22.92 -9.17 11.87
N ALA A 130 23.92 -9.54 11.07
CA ALA A 130 24.99 -10.45 11.51
C ALA A 130 25.76 -9.88 12.72
N GLY A 131 26.01 -8.56 12.73
CA GLY A 131 26.67 -7.85 13.83
C GLY A 131 25.73 -7.20 14.86
N ALA A 132 24.42 -7.34 14.69
CA ALA A 132 23.43 -6.62 15.48
C ALA A 132 23.21 -7.22 16.87
N SER A 133 22.88 -6.36 17.83
CA SER A 133 22.45 -6.70 19.19
C SER A 133 21.14 -7.48 19.21
N LEU A 134 20.83 -8.12 20.35
CA LEU A 134 19.56 -8.83 20.52
C LEU A 134 18.34 -7.90 20.33
N GLY A 135 18.43 -6.65 20.81
CA GLY A 135 17.36 -5.66 20.66
C GLY A 135 17.10 -5.29 19.20
N GLU A 136 18.16 -5.06 18.43
CA GLU A 136 18.04 -4.78 16.99
C GLU A 136 17.47 -5.96 16.22
N ARG A 137 17.88 -7.19 16.55
CA ARG A 137 17.31 -8.41 15.96
C ARG A 137 15.83 -8.56 16.27
N ALA A 138 15.41 -8.25 17.50
CA ALA A 138 13.99 -8.28 17.89
C ALA A 138 13.16 -7.24 17.11
N MET A 139 13.70 -6.04 16.89
CA MET A 139 13.04 -5.01 16.07
C MET A 139 12.98 -5.42 14.60
N ALA A 140 14.05 -5.99 14.05
CA ALA A 140 14.06 -6.47 12.67
C ALA A 140 13.11 -7.65 12.46
N HIS A 141 12.92 -8.52 13.46
CA HIS A 141 11.90 -9.56 13.40
C HIS A 141 10.51 -8.96 13.16
N ARG A 142 10.16 -7.84 13.80
CA ARG A 142 8.87 -7.15 13.54
C ARG A 142 8.73 -6.66 12.11
N LEU A 143 9.84 -6.22 11.49
CA LEU A 143 9.86 -5.76 10.10
C LEU A 143 9.76 -6.91 9.08
N LEU A 144 10.19 -8.11 9.44
CA LEU A 144 10.36 -9.24 8.53
C LEU A 144 9.32 -10.35 8.70
N ALA A 145 8.77 -10.52 9.91
CA ALA A 145 7.84 -11.61 10.19
C ALA A 145 6.50 -11.38 9.48
N GLU A 146 5.99 -12.46 8.87
CA GLU A 146 4.75 -12.45 8.08
C GLU A 146 3.53 -11.98 8.90
N HIS A 147 3.44 -12.41 10.15
CA HIS A 147 2.36 -12.05 11.08
C HIS A 147 2.51 -10.65 11.72
N GLU A 148 3.60 -9.95 11.40
CA GLU A 148 3.87 -8.57 11.80
C GLU A 148 3.80 -7.67 10.56
N MET A 149 4.87 -6.94 10.24
CA MET A 149 4.90 -6.03 9.10
C MET A 149 5.37 -6.70 7.81
N GLY A 150 5.96 -7.90 7.88
CA GLY A 150 6.72 -8.49 6.79
C GLY A 150 5.90 -8.78 5.53
N GLU A 151 4.64 -9.19 5.70
CA GLU A 151 3.73 -9.47 4.57
C GLU A 151 2.65 -8.41 4.42
N LEU A 152 2.11 -7.84 5.50
CA LEU A 152 1.08 -6.81 5.41
C LEU A 152 1.59 -5.57 4.66
N PHE A 153 2.80 -5.10 4.98
CA PHE A 153 3.43 -3.99 4.27
C PHE A 153 3.99 -4.48 2.94
N LYS A 154 3.83 -3.63 1.92
CA LYS A 154 4.35 -3.84 0.57
C LYS A 154 5.24 -2.68 0.19
N VAL A 155 6.10 -2.91 -0.79
CA VAL A 155 6.93 -1.89 -1.43
C VAL A 155 6.60 -1.90 -2.91
N ILE A 156 6.27 -0.74 -3.46
CA ILE A 156 6.18 -0.51 -4.92
C ILE A 156 7.19 0.55 -5.33
N GLY A 157 7.92 0.30 -6.41
CA GLY A 157 8.91 1.21 -6.97
C GLY A 157 8.50 1.74 -8.33
N PHE A 158 8.78 3.00 -8.60
CA PHE A 158 8.54 3.66 -9.88
C PHE A 158 9.78 4.41 -10.37
N ALA A 159 9.92 4.53 -11.68
CA ALA A 159 10.87 5.43 -12.31
C ALA A 159 10.28 6.05 -13.59
N PRO A 160 10.81 7.19 -14.08
CA PRO A 160 10.49 7.68 -15.42
C PRO A 160 10.87 6.64 -16.48
N LEU A 161 10.10 6.53 -17.57
CA LEU A 161 10.28 5.51 -18.63
C LEU A 161 11.72 5.35 -19.17
N ASN A 162 12.49 6.44 -19.22
CA ASN A 162 13.86 6.43 -19.75
C ASN A 162 14.94 6.40 -18.66
N ALA A 163 14.57 6.21 -17.39
CA ALA A 163 15.53 6.15 -16.30
C ALA A 163 16.06 4.72 -16.16
N SER A 164 17.38 4.57 -16.25
CA SER A 164 18.05 3.35 -15.78
C SER A 164 18.05 3.39 -14.25
N PHE A 165 17.43 2.39 -13.62
CA PHE A 165 17.48 2.21 -12.18
C PHE A 165 17.74 0.73 -11.87
N ASP A 166 18.78 0.48 -11.08
CA ASP A 166 19.07 -0.86 -10.58
C ASP A 166 18.20 -1.14 -9.35
N ALA A 167 17.11 -1.88 -9.57
CA ALA A 167 16.06 -2.05 -8.60
C ALA A 167 16.29 -3.27 -7.69
N LEU A 168 17.47 -3.30 -7.04
CA LEU A 168 17.96 -4.40 -6.18
C LEU A 168 16.88 -4.98 -5.25
N GLY A 169 16.07 -4.11 -4.62
CA GLY A 169 15.00 -4.51 -3.70
C GLY A 169 13.92 -5.42 -4.31
N PHE A 170 13.84 -5.55 -5.64
CA PHE A 170 12.88 -6.38 -6.34
C PHE A 170 13.52 -7.59 -7.06
N GLU A 171 14.82 -7.87 -6.88
CA GLU A 171 15.51 -8.97 -7.58
C GLU A 171 14.89 -10.35 -7.34
N ARG A 172 14.35 -10.59 -6.14
CA ARG A 172 13.73 -11.88 -5.78
C ARG A 172 12.36 -11.65 -5.15
N GLY A 173 11.43 -12.52 -5.50
CA GLY A 173 10.08 -12.47 -4.96
C GLY A 173 9.29 -11.25 -5.43
N ASP A 174 9.64 -10.65 -6.57
CA ASP A 174 8.78 -9.65 -7.22
C ASP A 174 7.41 -10.25 -7.56
N ARG A 175 6.37 -9.46 -7.28
CA ARG A 175 4.96 -9.81 -7.42
C ARG A 175 4.24 -8.87 -8.37
N SER A 176 4.95 -8.13 -9.22
CA SER A 176 4.33 -7.19 -10.17
C SER A 176 3.35 -7.87 -11.12
N HIS A 177 3.53 -9.16 -11.39
CA HIS A 177 2.58 -10.00 -12.15
C HIS A 177 1.24 -10.26 -11.44
N LYS A 178 1.11 -9.89 -10.16
CA LYS A 178 -0.14 -9.98 -9.38
C LYS A 178 -0.88 -8.65 -9.29
N LEU A 179 -0.28 -7.57 -9.78
CA LEU A 179 -0.91 -6.26 -9.83
C LEU A 179 -1.93 -6.20 -10.96
#